data_AF-A0A8K0MU63-F1
#
_entry.id   AF-A0A8K0MU63-F1
#
_cell.length_a   1.000
_cell.length_b   1.000
_cell.length_c   1.000
_cell.angle_alpha   90.00
_cell.angle_beta   90.00
_cell.angle_gamma   90.00
#
_symmetry.space_group_name_H-M   'P 1'
#
loop_
_entity.id
_entity.type
_entity.pdbx_description
1 polymer ?
#
loop_
_entity_poly.entity_id
_entity_poly.type
_entity_poly.pdbx_seq_one_letter_code
_entity_poly.pdbx_strand_id
1 'polypeptide(L)'
;MSIDGEYDNYIQVDGSSRGERMSGGTAMEVLTRIELDLAYSSEKLLNLEILLMQVSSRASDFEALTTEYEDISNESIEKAFEFDAMSGILNTEVIELDNFMASLQMDIMDAHQKLSHDDHFRESSIKIEEKLLDAQESIKQLQDLVADISMQSAKFERTLAFAHNETCTGGDEESKNGHFSSMNSKWKLQTVDQQRHVLQILEKSLAREMDLEQKLSDSRSNEEDLNLKLHYAERESYLMEETLEMILEKMFEAENAAVLLLGISKELIGKFQIVQLNLNGSLHREREMRTKLQESMMKLSAEESALEKLKTSCAELDNILVVQENGLKASLKGADGKCMLDSSEVLTLREKVRALEEQLSESDIQLQMAKASVEASQEQQTLLHSELSQLENVIEGLRENVRTTESRAESAEARCTQLTKTNMELNEKLGFLRNSGSEKAIFLEKKLKESNRQLEHAKASVEAIEQQQNMLYTALSDMEHIVEELKGKVAKAESRAENAESKCTLLTETNLELNEELGYVRSRLECLETSLNQADDAKVATAKDIGIRSKIITDLIMKLALERERLESQHIAIAEEEIELDLQLSLTATLEN
;
A
#
# COMPACT_ATOMS: atom_id res chain seq x y z
N MET A 1 -28.07 -35.96 40.53
CA MET A 1 -26.95 -36.22 41.45
C MET A 1 -26.14 -34.95 41.51
N SER A 2 -25.86 -34.45 42.71
CA SER A 2 -25.02 -33.27 42.92
C SER A 2 -23.54 -33.62 42.73
N ILE A 3 -22.73 -32.65 42.35
CA ILE A 3 -21.59 -32.14 43.13
C ILE A 3 -21.12 -30.83 42.48
N ASP A 4 -20.83 -29.84 43.33
CA ASP A 4 -20.44 -28.47 42.99
C ASP A 4 -18.95 -28.33 42.59
N GLY A 5 -18.57 -27.13 42.11
CA GLY A 5 -17.17 -26.78 41.85
C GLY A 5 -17.00 -25.41 41.19
N GLU A 6 -16.93 -24.36 42.02
CA GLU A 6 -16.62 -22.93 41.77
C GLU A 6 -15.52 -22.68 40.69
N TYR A 7 -15.47 -21.56 39.96
CA TYR A 7 -15.35 -20.19 40.47
C TYR A 7 -15.97 -19.07 39.59
N ASP A 8 -16.31 -17.97 40.27
CA ASP A 8 -16.84 -16.71 39.75
C ASP A 8 -15.89 -15.93 38.82
N ASN A 9 -16.48 -15.17 37.88
CA ASN A 9 -16.37 -13.70 37.96
C ASN A 9 -17.53 -13.00 37.22
N TYR A 10 -18.38 -12.29 37.96
CA TYR A 10 -19.52 -11.52 37.44
C TYR A 10 -19.28 -10.02 37.65
N ILE A 11 -19.12 -9.25 36.57
CA ILE A 11 -19.35 -7.80 36.59
C ILE A 11 -20.11 -7.40 35.31
N GLN A 12 -21.35 -6.95 35.47
CA GLN A 12 -22.07 -6.10 34.52
C GLN A 12 -23.16 -5.31 35.25
N VAL A 13 -23.59 -4.19 34.65
CA VAL A 13 -24.78 -3.36 34.99
C VAL A 13 -24.51 -2.36 36.13
N ASP A 14 -24.67 -1.03 35.98
CA ASP A 14 -25.13 -0.22 34.83
C ASP A 14 -24.55 1.22 34.86
N GLY A 15 -24.68 1.93 33.73
CA GLY A 15 -25.08 3.34 33.71
C GLY A 15 -24.07 4.44 34.06
N SER A 16 -23.62 5.19 33.04
CA SER A 16 -23.89 6.64 33.02
C SER A 16 -23.78 7.22 31.60
N SER A 17 -24.38 8.40 31.43
CA SER A 17 -24.66 9.06 30.15
C SER A 17 -23.44 9.55 29.39
N ARG A 18 -23.50 9.36 28.07
CA ARG A 18 -22.80 10.15 27.05
C ARG A 18 -23.06 11.65 27.24
N GLY A 19 -22.07 12.39 27.73
CA GLY A 19 -22.05 13.84 27.85
C GLY A 19 -20.62 14.32 28.07
N GLU A 20 -20.24 15.44 27.44
CA GLU A 20 -18.96 16.15 27.59
C GLU A 20 -17.66 15.33 27.34
N ARG A 21 -17.27 15.31 26.07
CA ARG A 21 -15.86 15.53 25.68
C ARG A 21 -15.78 16.68 24.66
N MET A 22 -15.90 17.90 25.17
CA MET A 22 -15.21 19.06 24.60
C MET A 22 -14.14 19.49 25.62
N SER A 23 -13.09 20.17 25.16
CA SER A 23 -11.97 20.66 25.98
C SER A 23 -10.99 19.59 26.48
N GLY A 24 -10.30 18.93 25.54
CA GLY A 24 -9.11 18.10 25.81
C GLY A 24 -8.08 18.11 24.68
N GLY A 25 -8.13 19.13 23.80
CA GLY A 25 -7.40 19.21 22.54
C GLY A 25 -6.82 20.61 22.32
N THR A 26 -5.83 20.99 23.13
CA THR A 26 -5.19 22.31 23.08
C THR A 26 -3.69 22.30 23.38
N ALA A 27 -3.20 21.48 24.30
CA ALA A 27 -1.76 21.38 24.59
C ALA A 27 -1.07 20.22 23.85
N MET A 28 -1.64 19.00 23.92
CA MET A 28 -1.06 17.81 23.27
C MET A 28 -1.05 17.94 21.73
N GLU A 29 -2.09 18.54 21.14
CA GLU A 29 -2.18 18.74 19.69
C GLU A 29 -1.12 19.76 19.19
N VAL A 30 -0.88 20.82 19.97
CA VAL A 30 0.18 21.81 19.70
C VAL A 30 1.56 21.17 19.83
N LEU A 31 1.79 20.37 20.86
CA LEU A 31 3.02 19.59 21.02
C LEU A 31 3.24 18.64 19.82
N THR A 32 2.24 17.89 19.38
CA THR A 32 2.39 17.01 18.19
C THR A 32 2.65 17.78 16.91
N ARG A 33 2.15 19.02 16.78
CA ARG A 33 2.50 19.89 15.64
C ARG A 33 3.97 20.31 15.70
N ILE A 34 4.43 20.79 16.87
CA ILE A 34 5.82 21.16 17.11
C ILE A 34 6.77 19.98 16.86
N GLU A 35 6.42 18.76 17.29
CA GLU A 35 7.22 17.55 17.04
C GLU A 35 7.33 17.22 15.53
N LEU A 36 6.26 17.44 14.76
CA LEU A 36 6.27 17.26 13.29
C LEU A 36 7.05 18.35 12.57
N ASP A 37 6.87 19.62 12.95
CA ASP A 37 7.58 20.76 12.37
C ASP A 37 9.10 20.69 12.66
N LEU A 38 9.48 20.18 13.83
CA LEU A 38 10.87 19.90 14.21
C LEU A 38 11.48 18.75 13.39
N ALA A 39 10.71 17.68 13.15
CA ALA A 39 11.14 16.57 12.30
C ALA A 39 11.32 17.03 10.84
N TYR A 40 10.38 17.81 10.31
CA TYR A 40 10.47 18.45 9.00
C TYR A 40 11.73 19.34 8.88
N SER A 41 12.00 20.17 9.89
CA SER A 41 13.20 21.01 9.92
C SER A 41 14.50 20.20 9.92
N SER A 42 14.51 19.06 10.61
CA SER A 42 15.66 18.15 10.67
C SER A 42 15.93 17.47 9.32
N GLU A 43 14.88 17.03 8.63
CA GLU A 43 14.97 16.46 7.28
C GLU A 43 15.38 17.52 6.24
N LYS A 44 14.78 18.72 6.32
CA LYS A 44 15.13 19.87 5.47
C LYS A 44 16.60 20.26 5.66
N LEU A 45 17.10 20.29 6.90
CA LEU A 45 18.50 20.58 7.19
C LEU A 45 19.45 19.55 6.55
N LEU A 46 19.16 18.24 6.70
CA LEU A 46 19.97 17.19 6.09
C LEU A 46 20.03 17.33 4.56
N ASN A 47 18.91 17.69 3.92
CA ASN A 47 18.87 17.98 2.48
C ASN A 47 19.72 19.21 2.11
N LEU A 48 19.79 20.22 2.98
CA LEU A 48 20.66 21.39 2.77
C LEU A 48 22.15 21.09 3.04
N GLU A 49 22.49 20.14 3.92
CA GLU A 49 23.87 19.66 4.06
C GLU A 49 24.34 18.93 2.79
N ILE A 50 23.47 18.11 2.18
CA ILE A 50 23.75 17.45 0.90
C ILE A 50 23.93 18.49 -0.22
N LEU A 51 23.05 19.49 -0.29
CA LEU A 51 23.17 20.60 -1.25
C LEU A 51 24.46 21.42 -1.02
N LEU A 52 24.80 21.72 0.24
CA LEU A 52 26.05 22.40 0.60
C LEU A 52 27.28 21.60 0.13
N MET A 53 27.28 20.29 0.26
CA MET A 53 28.35 19.42 -0.24
C MET A 53 28.49 19.50 -1.76
N GLN A 54 27.37 19.51 -2.50
CA GLN A 54 27.36 19.67 -3.97
C GLN A 54 27.82 21.06 -4.42
N VAL A 55 27.37 22.13 -3.74
CA VAL A 55 27.83 23.50 -4.00
C VAL A 55 29.34 23.61 -3.70
N SER A 56 29.84 22.95 -2.66
CA SER A 56 31.26 22.96 -2.28
C SER A 56 32.18 22.29 -3.30
N SER A 57 31.75 21.17 -3.92
CA SER A 57 32.53 20.53 -4.99
C SER A 57 32.55 21.41 -6.24
N ARG A 58 31.40 21.96 -6.65
CA ARG A 58 31.30 22.91 -7.77
C ARG A 58 32.08 24.20 -7.54
N ALA A 59 32.11 24.72 -6.32
CA ALA A 59 32.95 25.85 -5.95
C ALA A 59 34.44 25.55 -6.17
N SER A 60 34.88 24.34 -5.84
CA SER A 60 36.27 23.89 -6.00
C SER A 60 36.64 23.72 -7.47
N ASP A 61 35.73 23.15 -8.28
CA ASP A 61 35.88 23.03 -9.73
C ASP A 61 36.00 24.43 -10.40
N PHE A 62 35.16 25.38 -9.96
CA PHE A 62 35.15 26.76 -10.45
C PHE A 62 36.40 27.54 -10.02
N GLU A 63 36.80 27.45 -8.74
CA GLU A 63 38.01 28.12 -8.22
C GLU A 63 39.27 27.64 -8.94
N ALA A 64 39.37 26.33 -9.24
CA ALA A 64 40.46 25.79 -10.08
C ALA A 64 40.48 26.44 -11.48
N LEU A 65 39.32 26.49 -12.16
CA LEU A 65 39.18 27.08 -13.50
C LEU A 65 39.50 28.57 -13.54
N THR A 66 39.22 29.35 -12.49
CA THR A 66 39.59 30.77 -12.43
C THR A 66 41.10 31.01 -12.27
N THR A 67 41.89 29.99 -11.87
CA THR A 67 43.35 30.11 -11.74
C THR A 67 44.14 29.69 -13.00
N GLU A 68 43.49 29.03 -13.97
CA GLU A 68 44.13 28.54 -15.19
C GLU A 68 43.59 29.24 -16.47
N TYR A 69 44.38 30.22 -16.96
CA TYR A 69 44.32 30.90 -18.26
C TYR A 69 43.34 32.09 -18.47
N GLU A 70 43.78 33.04 -19.30
CA GLU A 70 43.13 34.33 -19.61
C GLU A 70 41.97 34.24 -20.64
N ASP A 71 41.69 33.07 -21.23
CA ASP A 71 40.67 32.91 -22.27
C ASP A 71 39.38 32.25 -21.72
N ILE A 72 38.29 33.00 -21.72
CA ILE A 72 36.98 32.55 -21.23
C ILE A 72 36.39 31.49 -22.19
N SER A 73 36.46 30.22 -21.79
CA SER A 73 35.80 29.10 -22.48
C SER A 73 34.29 29.10 -22.22
N ASN A 74 33.50 28.63 -23.20
CA ASN A 74 32.06 28.39 -22.98
C ASN A 74 31.81 27.40 -21.82
N GLU A 75 32.73 26.46 -21.59
CA GLU A 75 32.62 25.47 -20.50
C GLU A 75 32.84 26.09 -19.12
N SER A 76 33.72 27.09 -18.99
CA SER A 76 33.89 27.80 -17.71
C SER A 76 32.73 28.76 -17.44
N ILE A 77 32.12 29.34 -18.48
CA ILE A 77 30.86 30.10 -18.35
C ILE A 77 29.72 29.19 -17.85
N GLU A 78 29.55 28.00 -18.44
CA GLU A 78 28.49 27.06 -18.06
C GLU A 78 28.65 26.58 -16.61
N LYS A 79 29.87 26.22 -16.20
CA LYS A 79 30.19 25.85 -14.81
C LYS A 79 30.02 27.02 -13.82
N ALA A 80 30.32 28.25 -14.24
CA ALA A 80 30.07 29.45 -13.43
C ALA A 80 28.57 29.66 -13.18
N PHE A 81 27.72 29.49 -14.21
CA PHE A 81 26.27 29.59 -14.05
C PHE A 81 25.67 28.43 -13.23
N GLU A 82 26.18 27.21 -13.37
CA GLU A 82 25.77 26.08 -12.51
C GLU A 82 26.10 26.37 -11.04
N PHE A 83 27.30 26.87 -10.75
CA PHE A 83 27.73 27.23 -9.40
C PHE A 83 26.93 28.42 -8.82
N ASP A 84 26.73 29.50 -9.58
CA ASP A 84 25.93 30.66 -9.18
C ASP A 84 24.47 30.28 -8.87
N ALA A 85 23.84 29.50 -9.76
CA ALA A 85 22.47 29.02 -9.57
C ALA A 85 22.35 28.13 -8.33
N MET A 86 23.25 27.16 -8.16
CA MET A 86 23.23 26.24 -7.01
C MET A 86 23.53 26.95 -5.68
N SER A 87 24.46 27.91 -5.67
CA SER A 87 24.73 28.76 -4.50
C SER A 87 23.54 29.67 -4.17
N GLY A 88 22.85 30.21 -5.18
CA GLY A 88 21.65 31.04 -5.01
C GLY A 88 20.46 30.26 -4.44
N ILE A 89 20.26 29.02 -4.91
CA ILE A 89 19.25 28.10 -4.36
C ILE A 89 19.57 27.77 -2.90
N LEU A 90 20.81 27.33 -2.61
CA LEU A 90 21.25 27.02 -1.24
C LEU A 90 21.02 28.21 -0.30
N ASN A 91 21.43 29.42 -0.69
CA ASN A 91 21.29 30.61 0.15
C ASN A 91 19.82 30.96 0.42
N THR A 92 18.95 30.83 -0.59
CA THR A 92 17.51 31.11 -0.46
C THR A 92 16.84 30.12 0.50
N GLU A 93 17.13 28.83 0.33
CA GLU A 93 16.56 27.75 1.14
C GLU A 93 17.05 27.77 2.60
N VAL A 94 18.31 28.14 2.83
CA VAL A 94 18.87 28.35 4.19
C VAL A 94 18.18 29.51 4.89
N ILE A 95 17.91 30.61 4.18
CA ILE A 95 17.15 31.75 4.71
C ILE A 95 15.70 31.35 5.00
N GLU A 96 15.06 30.56 4.14
CA GLU A 96 13.69 30.07 4.37
C GLU A 96 13.62 29.17 5.62
N LEU A 97 14.57 28.25 5.78
CA LEU A 97 14.64 27.38 6.97
C LEU A 97 14.92 28.19 8.24
N ASP A 98 15.82 29.17 8.24
CA ASP A 98 16.08 30.04 9.40
C ASP A 98 14.82 30.81 9.84
N ASN A 99 14.06 31.36 8.87
CA ASN A 99 12.79 32.02 9.14
C ASN A 99 11.72 31.04 9.67
N PHE A 100 11.64 29.83 9.14
CA PHE A 100 10.74 28.79 9.65
C PHE A 100 11.08 28.41 11.10
N MET A 101 12.37 28.26 11.41
CA MET A 101 12.87 27.95 12.74
C MET A 101 12.60 29.08 13.74
N ALA A 102 12.74 30.35 13.33
CA ALA A 102 12.32 31.49 14.15
C ALA A 102 10.80 31.49 14.44
N SER A 103 9.97 31.06 13.49
CA SER A 103 8.52 30.88 13.70
C SER A 103 8.22 29.72 14.65
N LEU A 104 8.86 28.56 14.47
CA LEU A 104 8.66 27.39 15.32
C LEU A 104 9.13 27.65 16.77
N GLN A 105 10.20 28.43 16.94
CA GLN A 105 10.66 28.90 18.26
C GLN A 105 9.60 29.77 18.96
N MET A 106 8.90 30.62 18.20
CA MET A 106 7.81 31.44 18.72
C MET A 106 6.60 30.59 19.14
N ASP A 107 6.27 29.56 18.35
CA ASP A 107 5.21 28.59 18.67
C ASP A 107 5.54 27.77 19.94
N ILE A 108 6.79 27.34 20.13
CA ILE A 108 7.26 26.68 21.36
C ILE A 108 7.11 27.61 22.56
N MET A 109 7.51 28.88 22.45
CA MET A 109 7.36 29.87 23.52
C MET A 109 5.90 30.17 23.88
N ASP A 110 5.01 30.25 22.89
CA ASP A 110 3.56 30.41 23.10
C ASP A 110 2.95 29.15 23.73
N ALA A 111 3.42 27.95 23.37
CA ALA A 111 3.02 26.70 24.01
C ALA A 111 3.40 26.65 25.50
N HIS A 112 4.65 26.99 25.85
CA HIS A 112 5.08 27.14 27.25
C HIS A 112 4.24 28.17 28.01
N GLN A 113 3.98 29.33 27.40
CA GLN A 113 3.15 30.36 28.04
C GLN A 113 1.73 29.85 28.33
N LYS A 114 1.14 29.08 27.42
CA LYS A 114 -0.19 28.47 27.59
C LYS A 114 -0.20 27.39 28.68
N LEU A 115 0.80 26.52 28.73
CA LEU A 115 0.95 25.49 29.77
C LEU A 115 1.17 26.10 31.17
N SER A 116 1.92 27.20 31.26
CA SER A 116 2.11 27.93 32.52
C SER A 116 0.82 28.53 33.11
N HIS A 117 -0.29 28.58 32.35
CA HIS A 117 -1.59 29.11 32.81
C HIS A 117 -2.64 28.03 33.10
N ASP A 118 -2.36 26.74 32.86
CA ASP A 118 -3.33 25.65 33.00
C ASP A 118 -3.08 24.80 34.27
N ASP A 119 -3.71 25.21 35.37
CA ASP A 119 -3.51 24.64 36.72
C ASP A 119 -4.18 23.25 36.91
N HIS A 120 -4.85 22.70 35.90
CA HIS A 120 -5.83 21.61 36.09
C HIS A 120 -5.32 20.17 35.92
N PHE A 121 -4.15 19.94 35.32
CA PHE A 121 -3.61 18.57 35.14
C PHE A 121 -2.10 18.48 35.40
N ARG A 122 -1.73 18.43 36.69
CA ARG A 122 -0.33 18.44 37.16
C ARG A 122 0.61 17.41 36.51
N GLU A 123 0.16 16.18 36.25
CA GLU A 123 1.07 15.11 35.79
C GLU A 123 1.26 15.10 34.26
N SER A 124 0.20 15.29 33.47
CA SER A 124 0.32 15.39 32.01
C SER A 124 0.99 16.70 31.57
N SER A 125 0.77 17.80 32.29
CA SER A 125 1.40 19.09 31.95
C SER A 125 2.91 19.06 32.18
N ILE A 126 3.40 18.39 33.23
CA ILE A 126 4.85 18.17 33.43
C ILE A 126 5.47 17.42 32.25
N LYS A 127 4.80 16.36 31.76
CA LYS A 127 5.31 15.57 30.62
C LYS A 127 5.29 16.33 29.29
N ILE A 128 4.33 17.23 29.09
CA ILE A 128 4.29 18.09 27.90
C ILE A 128 5.36 19.18 28.00
N GLU A 129 5.57 19.77 29.19
CA GLU A 129 6.60 20.76 29.46
C GLU A 129 8.02 20.18 29.25
N GLU A 130 8.30 18.98 29.75
CA GLU A 130 9.55 18.24 29.52
C GLU A 130 9.84 18.11 28.02
N LYS A 131 8.85 17.67 27.23
CA LYS A 131 8.99 17.55 25.77
C LYS A 131 9.13 18.88 25.03
N LEU A 132 8.53 19.97 25.53
CA LEU A 132 8.73 21.30 24.94
C LEU A 132 10.13 21.84 25.24
N LEU A 133 10.71 21.52 26.41
CA LEU A 133 12.11 21.81 26.70
C LEU A 133 13.05 21.00 25.78
N ASP A 134 12.78 19.72 25.57
CA ASP A 134 13.52 18.88 24.61
C ASP A 134 13.45 19.46 23.18
N ALA A 135 12.26 19.91 22.75
CA ALA A 135 12.05 20.58 21.47
C ALA A 135 12.77 21.95 21.40
N GLN A 136 12.82 22.70 22.51
CA GLN A 136 13.53 23.97 22.61
C GLN A 136 15.07 23.79 22.58
N GLU A 137 15.60 22.68 23.10
CA GLU A 137 17.01 22.35 22.94
C GLU A 137 17.31 21.90 21.50
N SER A 138 16.45 21.04 20.93
CA SER A 138 16.60 20.52 19.57
C SER A 138 16.54 21.63 18.50
N ILE A 139 15.58 22.56 18.60
CA ILE A 139 15.46 23.68 17.65
C ILE A 139 16.69 24.58 17.70
N LYS A 140 17.31 24.74 18.88
CA LYS A 140 18.54 25.52 19.05
C LYS A 140 19.75 24.83 18.43
N GLN A 141 19.90 23.51 18.61
CA GLN A 141 20.96 22.74 17.96
C GLN A 141 20.86 22.84 16.42
N LEU A 142 19.64 22.77 15.88
CA LEU A 142 19.39 22.95 14.46
C LEU A 142 19.67 24.41 14.01
N GLN A 143 19.33 25.43 14.80
CA GLN A 143 19.68 26.83 14.52
C GLN A 143 21.20 27.04 14.44
N ASP A 144 21.97 26.44 15.36
CA ASP A 144 23.43 26.50 15.35
C ASP A 144 24.00 25.87 14.05
N LEU A 145 23.44 24.75 13.59
CA LEU A 145 23.82 24.09 12.32
C LEU A 145 23.42 24.90 11.07
N VAL A 146 22.22 25.50 11.06
CA VAL A 146 21.77 26.41 9.98
C VAL A 146 22.70 27.62 9.88
N ALA A 147 23.18 28.16 11.01
CA ALA A 147 24.16 29.24 11.04
C ALA A 147 25.52 28.83 10.44
N ASP A 148 25.98 27.61 10.69
CA ASP A 148 27.20 27.06 10.06
C ASP A 148 27.05 26.91 8.54
N ILE A 149 25.92 26.39 8.05
CA ILE A 149 25.63 26.32 6.60
C ILE A 149 25.55 27.73 6.00
N SER A 150 24.90 28.67 6.68
CA SER A 150 24.81 30.08 6.26
C SER A 150 26.18 30.75 6.16
N MET A 151 27.08 30.47 7.10
CA MET A 151 28.48 30.93 7.05
C MET A 151 29.25 30.37 5.85
N GLN A 152 29.01 29.12 5.45
CA GLN A 152 29.59 28.55 4.22
C GLN A 152 28.93 29.13 2.95
N SER A 153 27.62 29.33 2.95
CA SER A 153 26.88 29.99 1.86
C SER A 153 27.47 31.38 1.55
N ALA A 154 27.66 32.20 2.59
CA ALA A 154 28.31 33.52 2.51
C ALA A 154 29.81 33.46 2.13
N LYS A 155 30.42 32.27 2.05
CA LYS A 155 31.75 32.06 1.45
C LYS A 155 31.66 31.98 -0.07
N PHE A 156 30.69 31.26 -0.61
CA PHE A 156 30.48 31.13 -2.07
C PHE A 156 30.06 32.45 -2.71
N GLU A 157 29.15 33.20 -2.08
CA GLU A 157 28.77 34.56 -2.53
C GLU A 157 30.01 35.48 -2.65
N ARG A 158 30.96 35.34 -1.72
CA ARG A 158 32.23 36.09 -1.76
C ARG A 158 33.15 35.61 -2.90
N THR A 159 33.22 34.32 -3.18
CA THR A 159 33.96 33.76 -4.33
C THR A 159 33.41 34.29 -5.65
N LEU A 160 32.08 34.31 -5.82
CA LEU A 160 31.40 34.89 -6.99
C LEU A 160 31.67 36.40 -7.11
N ALA A 161 31.64 37.14 -5.99
CA ALA A 161 31.92 38.57 -5.98
C ALA A 161 33.39 38.92 -6.32
N PHE A 162 34.35 38.02 -6.06
CA PHE A 162 35.74 38.21 -6.54
C PHE A 162 35.84 38.05 -8.06
N ALA A 163 35.26 36.98 -8.62
CA ALA A 163 35.25 36.74 -10.05
C ALA A 163 34.59 37.89 -10.85
N HIS A 164 33.56 38.54 -10.30
CA HIS A 164 32.86 39.62 -10.99
C HIS A 164 33.59 40.99 -10.93
N ASN A 165 34.48 41.20 -9.95
CA ASN A 165 35.24 42.46 -9.82
C ASN A 165 36.47 42.53 -10.72
N GLU A 166 37.09 41.41 -11.09
CA GLU A 166 38.23 41.39 -12.02
C GLU A 166 37.86 41.85 -13.44
N THR A 167 36.58 41.77 -13.83
CA THR A 167 36.12 42.22 -15.15
C THR A 167 35.94 43.75 -15.27
N CYS A 168 35.97 44.51 -14.16
CA CYS A 168 35.45 45.89 -14.13
C CYS A 168 36.33 46.93 -13.40
N THR A 169 37.66 46.80 -13.40
CA THR A 169 38.54 47.99 -13.26
C THR A 169 39.82 47.89 -14.09
N GLY A 170 39.72 48.21 -15.39
CA GLY A 170 40.90 48.56 -16.18
C GLY A 170 41.44 49.93 -15.74
N GLY A 171 42.52 49.95 -14.97
CA GLY A 171 43.19 51.16 -14.53
C GLY A 171 44.46 50.87 -13.73
N ASP A 172 45.61 51.32 -14.24
CA ASP A 172 46.89 51.27 -13.55
C ASP A 172 46.79 51.82 -12.11
N GLU A 173 47.37 51.11 -11.13
CA GLU A 173 48.42 51.70 -10.27
C GLU A 173 49.43 50.63 -9.83
N GLU A 174 50.72 51.00 -9.87
CA GLU A 174 51.79 50.18 -9.32
C GLU A 174 51.61 49.97 -7.81
N SER A 175 51.70 48.74 -7.32
CA SER A 175 52.15 48.51 -5.94
C SER A 175 53.41 47.64 -5.91
N LYS A 176 54.48 48.25 -5.40
CA LYS A 176 55.81 47.65 -5.31
C LYS A 176 55.92 46.78 -4.06
N ASN A 177 56.89 45.86 -4.10
CA ASN A 177 57.48 45.14 -2.96
C ASN A 177 56.63 43.97 -2.39
N GLY A 178 57.19 42.76 -2.17
CA GLY A 178 58.55 42.31 -2.47
C GLY A 178 58.84 40.87 -1.99
N HIS A 179 60.02 40.36 -2.37
CA HIS A 179 60.69 39.18 -1.79
C HIS A 179 59.96 37.82 -1.77
N PHE A 180 59.82 37.17 -2.93
CA PHE A 180 59.86 35.70 -3.03
C PHE A 180 60.76 35.20 -4.17
N SER A 181 62.06 35.49 -4.07
CA SER A 181 63.10 34.90 -4.93
C SER A 181 64.20 34.26 -4.10
N SER A 182 63.95 33.06 -3.56
CA SER A 182 65.01 32.17 -3.05
C SER A 182 64.57 30.69 -2.91
N MET A 183 63.94 30.10 -3.93
CA MET A 183 63.67 28.64 -3.92
C MET A 183 63.84 27.93 -5.29
N ASN A 184 64.16 28.65 -6.37
CA ASN A 184 64.07 28.11 -7.74
C ASN A 184 65.42 27.86 -8.46
N SER A 185 66.50 27.64 -7.71
CA SER A 185 67.86 27.40 -8.26
C SER A 185 68.41 25.99 -7.98
N LYS A 186 67.56 25.03 -7.58
CA LYS A 186 67.98 23.68 -7.15
C LYS A 186 67.39 22.49 -7.92
N TRP A 187 66.68 22.73 -9.02
CA TRP A 187 66.20 21.67 -9.93
C TRP A 187 67.15 21.44 -11.12
N LYS A 188 68.46 21.37 -10.84
CA LYS A 188 69.47 21.02 -11.85
C LYS A 188 69.53 19.50 -12.06
N LEU A 189 68.49 19.00 -12.74
CA LEU A 189 68.44 17.82 -13.60
C LEU A 189 69.66 16.88 -13.51
N GLN A 190 69.61 15.92 -12.61
CA GLN A 190 70.73 15.04 -12.32
C GLN A 190 70.64 13.75 -13.15
N THR A 191 71.37 13.69 -14.28
CA THR A 191 71.45 12.56 -15.24
C THR A 191 70.17 12.20 -16.02
N VAL A 192 70.37 11.85 -17.30
CA VAL A 192 69.31 11.49 -18.27
C VAL A 192 68.46 10.30 -17.81
N ASP A 193 69.02 9.38 -17.05
CA ASP A 193 68.28 8.22 -16.54
C ASP A 193 67.25 8.59 -15.45
N GLN A 194 67.48 9.65 -14.66
CA GLN A 194 66.44 10.17 -13.76
C GLN A 194 65.27 10.79 -14.54
N GLN A 195 65.55 11.49 -15.65
CA GLN A 195 64.49 12.00 -16.53
C GLN A 195 63.67 10.87 -17.15
N ARG A 196 64.34 9.80 -17.62
CA ARG A 196 63.64 8.61 -18.16
C ARG A 196 62.77 7.95 -17.09
N HIS A 197 63.26 7.86 -15.85
CA HIS A 197 62.48 7.32 -14.73
C HIS A 197 61.24 8.17 -14.40
N VAL A 198 61.38 9.50 -14.34
CA VAL A 198 60.25 10.43 -14.12
C VAL A 198 59.23 10.32 -15.26
N LEU A 199 59.67 10.32 -16.52
CA LEU A 199 58.77 10.13 -17.66
C LEU A 199 58.01 8.80 -17.61
N GLN A 200 58.68 7.71 -17.24
CA GLN A 200 58.05 6.39 -17.10
C GLN A 200 57.05 6.33 -15.93
N ILE A 201 57.29 7.09 -14.86
CA ILE A 201 56.32 7.25 -13.76
C ILE A 201 55.10 8.06 -14.24
N LEU A 202 55.32 9.16 -14.97
CA LEU A 202 54.26 10.00 -15.51
C LEU A 202 53.40 9.24 -16.53
N GLU A 203 54.01 8.48 -17.44
CA GLU A 203 53.31 7.59 -18.39
C GLU A 203 52.46 6.55 -17.66
N LYS A 204 52.99 5.96 -16.58
CA LYS A 204 52.25 5.01 -15.74
C LYS A 204 51.17 5.68 -14.88
N SER A 205 51.28 6.96 -14.56
CA SER A 205 50.22 7.73 -13.90
C SER A 205 49.11 8.09 -14.88
N LEU A 206 49.44 8.63 -16.06
CA LEU A 206 48.49 8.94 -17.13
C LEU A 206 47.70 7.70 -17.57
N ALA A 207 48.36 6.55 -17.71
CA ALA A 207 47.67 5.28 -18.04
C ALA A 207 46.70 4.80 -16.94
N ARG A 208 46.92 5.18 -15.67
CA ARG A 208 45.98 4.91 -14.56
C ARG A 208 44.87 5.96 -14.48
N GLU A 209 45.17 7.20 -14.82
CA GLU A 209 44.21 8.30 -14.93
C GLU A 209 43.17 8.02 -16.03
N MET A 210 43.61 7.59 -17.22
CA MET A 210 42.71 7.15 -18.30
C MET A 210 41.85 5.93 -17.90
N ASP A 211 42.39 4.96 -17.15
CA ASP A 211 41.63 3.80 -16.64
C ASP A 211 40.58 4.21 -15.59
N LEU A 212 40.86 5.25 -14.79
CA LEU A 212 39.88 5.84 -13.87
C LEU A 212 38.82 6.66 -14.60
N GLU A 213 39.20 7.45 -15.61
CA GLU A 213 38.27 8.22 -16.45
C GLU A 213 37.32 7.32 -17.24
N GLN A 214 37.80 6.20 -17.77
CA GLN A 214 36.96 5.17 -18.37
C GLN A 214 35.96 4.60 -17.35
N LYS A 215 36.43 4.23 -16.14
CA LYS A 215 35.55 3.71 -15.08
C LYS A 215 34.52 4.72 -14.59
N LEU A 216 34.87 6.00 -14.54
CA LEU A 216 33.93 7.09 -14.22
C LEU A 216 32.88 7.24 -15.32
N SER A 217 33.28 7.12 -16.60
CA SER A 217 32.37 7.15 -17.74
C SER A 217 31.41 5.95 -17.75
N ASP A 218 31.92 4.74 -17.51
CA ASP A 218 31.13 3.53 -17.36
C ASP A 218 30.17 3.64 -16.17
N SER A 219 30.62 4.18 -15.04
CA SER A 219 29.80 4.42 -13.85
C SER A 219 28.67 5.41 -14.12
N ARG A 220 28.94 6.51 -14.82
CA ARG A 220 27.93 7.52 -15.18
C ARG A 220 26.87 6.93 -16.12
N SER A 221 27.27 6.16 -17.13
CA SER A 221 26.31 5.47 -18.01
C SER A 221 25.45 4.46 -17.24
N ASN A 222 25.99 3.81 -16.21
CA ASN A 222 25.26 2.86 -15.38
C ASN A 222 24.32 3.55 -14.37
N GLU A 223 24.69 4.74 -13.89
CA GLU A 223 23.84 5.64 -13.10
C GLU A 223 22.64 6.15 -13.91
N GLU A 224 22.86 6.57 -15.17
CA GLU A 224 21.79 6.99 -16.09
C GLU A 224 20.77 5.87 -16.36
N ASP A 225 21.23 4.64 -16.57
CA ASP A 225 20.36 3.45 -16.73
C ASP A 225 19.60 3.09 -15.44
N LEU A 226 20.24 3.20 -14.28
CA LEU A 226 19.59 3.05 -12.96
C LEU A 226 18.51 4.11 -12.74
N ASN A 227 18.76 5.37 -13.09
CA ASN A 227 17.81 6.46 -12.96
C ASN A 227 16.59 6.27 -13.89
N LEU A 228 16.82 5.82 -15.13
CA LEU A 228 15.74 5.47 -16.06
C LEU A 228 14.86 4.32 -15.52
N LYS A 229 15.48 3.29 -14.92
CA LYS A 229 14.78 2.18 -14.27
C LYS A 229 14.01 2.61 -13.03
N LEU A 230 14.58 3.51 -12.23
CA LEU A 230 13.92 4.10 -11.06
C LEU A 230 12.65 4.84 -11.48
N HIS A 231 12.71 5.76 -12.44
CA HIS A 231 11.54 6.46 -12.96
C HIS A 231 10.47 5.55 -13.57
N TYR A 232 10.87 4.42 -14.18
CA TYR A 232 9.91 3.42 -14.63
C TYR A 232 9.20 2.74 -13.45
N ALA A 233 9.95 2.34 -12.42
CA ALA A 233 9.42 1.70 -11.22
C ALA A 233 8.55 2.65 -10.38
N GLU A 234 8.93 3.92 -10.23
CA GLU A 234 8.12 4.97 -9.59
C GLU A 234 6.77 5.14 -10.30
N ARG A 235 6.78 5.18 -11.63
CA ARG A 235 5.56 5.29 -12.43
C ARG A 235 4.68 4.04 -12.33
N GLU A 236 5.26 2.86 -12.29
CA GLU A 236 4.54 1.61 -12.05
C GLU A 236 3.93 1.57 -10.64
N SER A 237 4.68 2.02 -9.63
CA SER A 237 4.18 2.16 -8.25
C SER A 237 2.99 3.13 -8.15
N TYR A 238 3.08 4.30 -8.79
CA TYR A 238 1.98 5.28 -8.83
C TYR A 238 0.71 4.71 -9.47
N LEU A 239 0.84 3.99 -10.58
CA LEU A 239 -0.29 3.32 -11.24
C LEU A 239 -0.86 2.18 -10.36
N MET A 240 -0.01 1.45 -9.66
CA MET A 240 -0.44 0.41 -8.72
C MET A 240 -1.23 1.01 -7.56
N GLU A 241 -0.78 2.13 -7.00
CA GLU A 241 -1.45 2.87 -5.92
C GLU A 241 -2.86 3.33 -6.32
N GLU A 242 -3.02 3.97 -7.49
CA GLU A 242 -4.33 4.37 -8.03
C GLU A 242 -5.27 3.15 -8.19
N THR A 243 -4.76 2.02 -8.68
CA THR A 243 -5.58 0.80 -8.82
C THR A 243 -5.94 0.18 -7.47
N LEU A 244 -5.06 0.27 -6.47
CA LEU A 244 -5.30 -0.24 -5.12
C LEU A 244 -6.36 0.59 -4.40
N GLU A 245 -6.30 1.92 -4.49
CA GLU A 245 -7.30 2.83 -3.93
C GLU A 245 -8.69 2.54 -4.52
N MET A 246 -8.80 2.43 -5.85
CA MET A 246 -10.04 2.04 -6.54
C MET A 246 -10.58 0.66 -6.10
N ILE A 247 -9.70 -0.31 -5.82
CA ILE A 247 -10.09 -1.64 -5.33
C ILE A 247 -10.62 -1.56 -3.90
N LEU A 248 -9.96 -0.78 -3.03
CA LEU A 248 -10.37 -0.57 -1.64
C LEU A 248 -11.71 0.16 -1.54
N GLU A 249 -11.93 1.21 -2.34
CA GLU A 249 -13.21 1.92 -2.41
C GLU A 249 -14.35 0.95 -2.79
N LYS A 250 -14.19 0.19 -3.88
CA LYS A 250 -15.18 -0.80 -4.33
C LYS A 250 -15.41 -1.94 -3.32
N MET A 251 -14.38 -2.33 -2.58
CA MET A 251 -14.50 -3.33 -1.51
C MET A 251 -15.35 -2.78 -0.36
N PHE A 252 -15.12 -1.55 0.06
CA PHE A 252 -15.88 -0.87 1.10
C PHE A 252 -17.35 -0.63 0.68
N GLU A 253 -17.60 -0.23 -0.58
CA GLU A 253 -18.97 -0.17 -1.13
C GLU A 253 -19.69 -1.53 -1.06
N ALA A 254 -18.99 -2.61 -1.46
CA ALA A 254 -19.54 -3.96 -1.47
C ALA A 254 -19.83 -4.48 -0.04
N GLU A 255 -18.96 -4.18 0.93
CA GLU A 255 -19.18 -4.54 2.34
C GLU A 255 -20.36 -3.77 2.94
N ASN A 256 -20.47 -2.46 2.69
CA ASN A 256 -21.64 -1.67 3.08
C ASN A 256 -22.95 -2.21 2.46
N ALA A 257 -22.92 -2.59 1.18
CA ALA A 257 -24.07 -3.21 0.52
C ALA A 257 -24.43 -4.57 1.16
N ALA A 258 -23.44 -5.37 1.54
CA ALA A 258 -23.65 -6.64 2.24
C ALA A 258 -24.27 -6.44 3.63
N VAL A 259 -23.82 -5.44 4.39
CA VAL A 259 -24.40 -5.06 5.70
C VAL A 259 -25.86 -4.60 5.55
N LEU A 260 -26.17 -3.78 4.54
CA LEU A 260 -27.55 -3.36 4.25
C LEU A 260 -28.45 -4.55 3.88
N LEU A 261 -27.99 -5.46 3.01
CA LEU A 261 -28.72 -6.68 2.64
C LEU A 261 -28.90 -7.62 3.83
N LEU A 262 -27.92 -7.72 4.72
CA LEU A 262 -28.05 -8.46 5.98
C LEU A 262 -29.10 -7.83 6.91
N GLY A 263 -29.17 -6.50 6.99
CA GLY A 263 -30.24 -5.79 7.70
C GLY A 263 -31.62 -6.11 7.15
N ILE A 264 -31.80 -5.99 5.84
CA ILE A 264 -33.06 -6.30 5.14
C ILE A 264 -33.45 -7.77 5.34
N SER A 265 -32.51 -8.72 5.28
CA SER A 265 -32.81 -10.14 5.49
C SER A 265 -33.24 -10.45 6.93
N LYS A 266 -32.65 -9.79 7.93
CA LYS A 266 -33.06 -9.86 9.35
C LYS A 266 -34.45 -9.26 9.58
N GLU A 267 -34.80 -8.17 8.89
CA GLU A 267 -36.17 -7.62 8.96
C GLU A 267 -37.19 -8.57 8.31
N LEU A 268 -36.84 -9.12 7.13
CA LEU A 268 -37.71 -10.03 6.39
C LEU A 268 -37.96 -11.35 7.14
N ILE A 269 -36.95 -11.92 7.81
CA ILE A 269 -37.13 -13.14 8.60
C ILE A 269 -38.01 -12.90 9.83
N GLY A 270 -37.91 -11.71 10.47
CA GLY A 270 -38.82 -11.30 11.54
C GLY A 270 -40.27 -11.17 11.06
N LYS A 271 -40.49 -10.52 9.90
CA LYS A 271 -41.82 -10.45 9.26
C LYS A 271 -42.37 -11.84 8.91
N PHE A 272 -41.53 -12.73 8.39
CA PHE A 272 -41.92 -14.12 8.08
C PHE A 272 -42.35 -14.89 9.34
N GLN A 273 -41.59 -14.78 10.44
CA GLN A 273 -41.94 -15.41 11.72
C GLN A 273 -43.30 -14.92 12.25
N ILE A 274 -43.60 -13.62 12.15
CA ILE A 274 -44.90 -13.05 12.54
C ILE A 274 -46.02 -13.65 11.67
N VAL A 275 -45.84 -13.74 10.36
CA VAL A 275 -46.82 -14.36 9.44
C VAL A 275 -47.02 -15.85 9.76
N GLN A 276 -45.94 -16.58 10.05
CA GLN A 276 -46.00 -17.99 10.43
C GLN A 276 -46.77 -18.21 11.74
N LEU A 277 -46.55 -17.36 12.76
CA LEU A 277 -47.31 -17.39 14.01
C LEU A 277 -48.81 -17.09 13.78
N ASN A 278 -49.12 -16.08 12.96
CA ASN A 278 -50.50 -15.73 12.59
C ASN A 278 -51.21 -16.87 11.85
N LEU A 279 -50.52 -17.53 10.90
CA LEU A 279 -51.03 -18.69 10.16
C LEU A 279 -51.30 -19.86 11.09
N ASN A 280 -50.38 -20.17 12.02
CA ASN A 280 -50.57 -21.22 13.02
C ASN A 280 -51.77 -20.93 13.94
N GLY A 281 -51.96 -19.68 14.36
CA GLY A 281 -53.14 -19.25 15.13
C GLY A 281 -54.44 -19.38 14.33
N SER A 282 -54.42 -19.04 13.05
CA SER A 282 -55.55 -19.21 12.13
C SER A 282 -55.92 -20.68 11.95
N LEU A 283 -54.94 -21.54 11.66
CA LEU A 283 -55.09 -23.00 11.54
C LEU A 283 -55.67 -23.61 12.83
N HIS A 284 -55.27 -23.11 14.00
CA HIS A 284 -55.81 -23.61 15.27
C HIS A 284 -57.29 -23.22 15.46
N ARG A 285 -57.68 -21.99 15.11
CA ARG A 285 -59.09 -21.55 15.11
C ARG A 285 -59.92 -22.31 14.08
N GLU A 286 -59.40 -22.55 12.88
CA GLU A 286 -60.06 -23.36 11.85
C GLU A 286 -60.33 -24.78 12.39
N ARG A 287 -59.33 -25.41 13.01
CA ARG A 287 -59.47 -26.73 13.63
C ARG A 287 -60.54 -26.76 14.72
N GLU A 288 -60.59 -25.73 15.56
CA GLU A 288 -61.62 -25.58 16.62
C GLU A 288 -63.02 -25.38 16.03
N MET A 289 -63.17 -24.56 14.99
CA MET A 289 -64.44 -24.37 14.30
C MET A 289 -64.90 -25.64 13.58
N ARG A 290 -63.95 -26.41 13.02
CA ARG A 290 -64.21 -27.70 12.37
C ARG A 290 -64.70 -28.75 13.37
N THR A 291 -64.13 -28.82 14.57
CA THR A 291 -64.64 -29.73 15.62
C THR A 291 -66.02 -29.32 16.11
N LYS A 292 -66.28 -28.01 16.31
CA LYS A 292 -67.62 -27.48 16.65
C LYS A 292 -68.66 -27.80 15.57
N LEU A 293 -68.31 -27.65 14.29
CA LEU A 293 -69.18 -28.01 13.17
C LEU A 293 -69.48 -29.51 13.17
N GLN A 294 -68.48 -30.36 13.36
CA GLN A 294 -68.66 -31.81 13.42
C GLN A 294 -69.57 -32.23 14.59
N GLU A 295 -69.43 -31.61 15.76
CA GLU A 295 -70.33 -31.81 16.90
C GLU A 295 -71.77 -31.38 16.58
N SER A 296 -71.96 -30.23 15.93
CA SER A 296 -73.29 -29.75 15.51
C SER A 296 -73.95 -30.67 14.48
N MET A 297 -73.16 -31.24 13.56
CA MET A 297 -73.63 -32.19 12.54
C MET A 297 -74.07 -33.52 13.18
N MET A 298 -73.35 -33.99 14.21
CA MET A 298 -73.78 -35.15 15.01
C MET A 298 -75.11 -34.88 15.73
N LYS A 299 -75.28 -33.70 16.35
CA LYS A 299 -76.55 -33.31 16.99
C LYS A 299 -77.71 -33.27 15.99
N LEU A 300 -77.49 -32.66 14.82
CA LEU A 300 -78.51 -32.59 13.77
C LEU A 300 -78.89 -33.98 13.24
N SER A 301 -77.93 -34.89 13.06
CA SER A 301 -78.24 -36.28 12.69
C SER A 301 -79.05 -37.04 13.76
N ALA A 302 -78.86 -36.70 15.04
CA ALA A 302 -79.65 -37.26 16.13
C ALA A 302 -81.10 -36.70 16.13
N GLU A 303 -81.28 -35.40 15.88
CA GLU A 303 -82.60 -34.77 15.69
C GLU A 303 -83.33 -35.30 14.46
N GLU A 304 -82.64 -35.47 13.33
CA GLU A 304 -83.19 -36.08 12.11
C GLU A 304 -83.69 -37.52 12.38
N SER A 305 -82.92 -38.31 13.14
CA SER A 305 -83.33 -39.65 13.58
C SER A 305 -84.54 -39.65 14.54
N ALA A 306 -84.81 -38.53 15.22
CA ALA A 306 -85.99 -38.35 16.07
C ALA A 306 -87.20 -37.87 15.23
N LEU A 307 -86.96 -37.04 14.20
CA LEU A 307 -88.00 -36.56 13.29
C LEU A 307 -88.54 -37.68 12.41
N GLU A 308 -87.72 -38.60 11.90
CA GLU A 308 -88.20 -39.79 11.18
C GLU A 308 -89.05 -40.70 12.09
N LYS A 309 -88.70 -40.84 13.39
CA LYS A 309 -89.57 -41.55 14.36
C LYS A 309 -90.92 -40.85 14.54
N LEU A 310 -90.93 -39.52 14.62
CA LEU A 310 -92.17 -38.74 14.71
C LEU A 310 -93.04 -38.91 13.45
N LYS A 311 -92.40 -38.89 12.27
CA LYS A 311 -93.04 -39.08 10.96
C LYS A 311 -93.64 -40.48 10.82
N THR A 312 -93.01 -41.53 11.34
CA THR A 312 -93.63 -42.86 11.43
C THR A 312 -94.87 -42.89 12.32
N SER A 313 -94.94 -42.06 13.36
CA SER A 313 -96.15 -41.92 14.21
C SER A 313 -97.26 -41.09 13.53
N CYS A 314 -96.92 -40.10 12.70
CA CYS A 314 -97.93 -39.38 11.90
C CYS A 314 -98.58 -40.25 10.81
N ALA A 315 -97.87 -41.23 10.25
CA ALA A 315 -98.43 -42.17 9.27
C ALA A 315 -99.55 -43.06 9.84
N GLU A 316 -99.62 -43.21 11.17
CA GLU A 316 -100.70 -43.94 11.86
C GLU A 316 -101.99 -43.10 11.96
N LEU A 317 -101.91 -41.76 11.91
CA LEU A 317 -103.07 -40.85 11.96
C LEU A 317 -103.78 -40.70 10.61
N ASP A 318 -103.04 -40.71 9.50
CA ASP A 318 -103.59 -40.49 8.15
C ASP A 318 -104.52 -41.64 7.68
N ASN A 319 -104.40 -42.83 8.28
CA ASN A 319 -105.25 -43.98 8.00
C ASN A 319 -106.70 -43.86 8.54
N ILE A 320 -107.02 -42.82 9.33
CA ILE A 320 -108.36 -42.62 9.91
C ILE A 320 -109.23 -41.67 9.05
N LEU A 321 -108.64 -40.92 8.12
CA LEU A 321 -109.30 -39.80 7.42
C LEU A 321 -109.77 -40.07 5.99
N VAL A 322 -109.85 -41.34 5.56
CA VAL A 322 -110.26 -41.75 4.19
C VAL A 322 -111.63 -42.48 4.15
N VAL A 323 -112.28 -42.71 5.30
CA VAL A 323 -113.48 -43.57 5.40
C VAL A 323 -114.82 -42.79 5.35
N GLN A 324 -114.83 -41.49 5.04
CA GLN A 324 -116.05 -40.67 5.19
C GLN A 324 -116.43 -39.74 4.03
N GLU A 325 -116.21 -40.16 2.78
CA GLU A 325 -116.89 -39.51 1.64
C GLU A 325 -117.17 -40.50 0.50
N ASN A 326 -118.40 -41.06 0.48
CA ASN A 326 -119.24 -41.24 -0.72
C ASN A 326 -120.49 -42.08 -0.40
N GLY A 327 -121.66 -41.45 -0.37
CA GLY A 327 -122.95 -42.11 -0.18
C GLY A 327 -124.12 -41.35 -0.78
N LEU A 328 -124.80 -42.00 -1.75
CA LEU A 328 -126.17 -41.76 -2.25
C LEU A 328 -126.44 -40.65 -3.30
N LYS A 329 -126.75 -41.09 -4.53
CA LYS A 329 -127.96 -40.72 -5.31
C LYS A 329 -128.08 -41.54 -6.60
N ALA A 330 -129.23 -41.98 -7.14
CA ALA A 330 -130.49 -42.52 -6.60
C ALA A 330 -131.27 -43.25 -7.75
N SER A 331 -132.29 -44.05 -7.44
CA SER A 331 -132.95 -45.08 -8.31
C SER A 331 -134.11 -44.63 -9.25
N LEU A 332 -134.77 -45.64 -9.91
CA LEU A 332 -136.10 -45.75 -10.60
C LEU A 332 -136.10 -45.72 -12.18
N LYS A 333 -136.70 -46.61 -13.03
CA LYS A 333 -137.81 -47.62 -13.05
C LYS A 333 -139.22 -47.05 -13.37
N GLY A 334 -140.01 -47.49 -14.39
CA GLY A 334 -139.79 -48.42 -15.53
C GLY A 334 -141.05 -49.22 -16.01
N ALA A 335 -141.11 -49.63 -17.30
CA ALA A 335 -142.02 -50.61 -17.99
C ALA A 335 -143.30 -50.17 -18.80
N ASP A 336 -143.60 -50.99 -19.84
CA ASP A 336 -144.91 -51.45 -20.41
C ASP A 336 -145.45 -50.92 -21.79
N GLY A 337 -146.36 -51.67 -22.47
CA GLY A 337 -146.86 -51.34 -23.85
C GLY A 337 -148.11 -52.12 -24.38
N LYS A 338 -148.23 -52.29 -25.72
CA LYS A 338 -149.09 -53.25 -26.53
C LYS A 338 -150.43 -52.80 -27.22
N CYS A 339 -150.61 -53.28 -28.48
CA CYS A 339 -151.84 -53.44 -29.33
C CYS A 339 -152.64 -52.21 -29.86
N MET A 340 -153.48 -52.25 -30.91
CA MET A 340 -153.58 -52.94 -32.24
C MET A 340 -154.93 -52.55 -32.94
N LEU A 341 -154.96 -52.30 -34.26
CA LEU A 341 -156.05 -52.55 -35.28
C LEU A 341 -157.51 -52.02 -35.05
N ASP A 342 -158.34 -51.59 -36.03
CA ASP A 342 -158.19 -51.31 -37.49
C ASP A 342 -159.43 -50.54 -38.08
N SER A 343 -159.45 -50.32 -39.41
CA SER A 343 -160.58 -49.87 -40.30
C SER A 343 -160.90 -48.36 -40.36
N SER A 344 -161.62 -47.83 -41.37
CA SER A 344 -161.54 -47.97 -42.85
C SER A 344 -162.18 -46.70 -43.47
N GLU A 345 -162.04 -46.46 -44.77
CA GLU A 345 -162.61 -45.32 -45.54
C GLU A 345 -162.14 -43.89 -45.18
N VAL A 346 -161.55 -43.63 -44.01
CA VAL A 346 -160.66 -42.45 -43.82
C VAL A 346 -159.37 -42.59 -44.65
N LEU A 347 -159.13 -43.76 -45.24
CA LEU A 347 -157.91 -44.15 -45.96
C LEU A 347 -157.46 -43.15 -47.04
N THR A 348 -158.35 -42.57 -47.85
CA THR A 348 -157.92 -41.68 -48.96
C THR A 348 -157.53 -40.27 -48.52
N LEU A 349 -158.05 -39.80 -47.37
CA LEU A 349 -157.54 -38.60 -46.70
C LEU A 349 -156.32 -38.92 -45.83
N ARG A 350 -156.31 -40.09 -45.18
CA ARG A 350 -155.17 -40.60 -44.41
C ARG A 350 -153.96 -40.90 -45.29
N GLU A 351 -154.10 -41.24 -46.56
CA GLU A 351 -152.97 -41.43 -47.47
C GLU A 351 -152.32 -40.10 -47.88
N LYS A 352 -153.10 -39.02 -48.05
CA LYS A 352 -152.54 -37.68 -48.26
C LYS A 352 -151.95 -37.08 -46.98
N VAL A 353 -152.62 -37.29 -45.84
CA VAL A 353 -152.08 -36.89 -44.53
C VAL A 353 -150.83 -37.71 -44.22
N ARG A 354 -150.81 -39.02 -44.46
CA ARG A 354 -149.62 -39.88 -44.32
C ARG A 354 -148.50 -39.46 -45.26
N ALA A 355 -148.76 -39.14 -46.53
CA ALA A 355 -147.72 -38.66 -47.44
C ALA A 355 -147.13 -37.30 -47.00
N LEU A 356 -147.93 -36.43 -46.41
CA LEU A 356 -147.45 -35.17 -45.82
C LEU A 356 -146.82 -35.37 -44.43
N GLU A 357 -147.24 -36.35 -43.65
CA GLU A 357 -146.61 -36.77 -42.39
C GLU A 357 -145.30 -37.52 -42.65
N GLU A 358 -145.18 -38.26 -43.76
CA GLU A 358 -143.95 -38.90 -44.24
C GLU A 358 -143.00 -37.83 -44.81
N GLN A 359 -143.49 -36.84 -45.59
CA GLN A 359 -142.66 -35.69 -45.98
C GLN A 359 -142.27 -34.81 -44.78
N LEU A 360 -143.13 -34.63 -43.79
CA LEU A 360 -142.81 -33.87 -42.58
C LEU A 360 -141.84 -34.67 -41.69
N SER A 361 -142.03 -35.98 -41.56
CA SER A 361 -141.12 -36.88 -40.86
C SER A 361 -139.76 -36.95 -41.55
N GLU A 362 -139.72 -37.03 -42.88
CA GLU A 362 -138.48 -37.07 -43.64
C GLU A 362 -137.79 -35.69 -43.64
N SER A 363 -138.55 -34.60 -43.70
CA SER A 363 -138.02 -33.24 -43.51
C SER A 363 -137.54 -33.00 -42.07
N ASP A 364 -138.16 -33.59 -41.04
CA ASP A 364 -137.73 -33.49 -39.65
C ASP A 364 -136.49 -34.37 -39.40
N ILE A 365 -136.43 -35.58 -39.99
CA ILE A 365 -135.22 -36.41 -40.02
C ILE A 365 -134.09 -35.67 -40.73
N GLN A 366 -134.32 -35.05 -41.89
CA GLN A 366 -133.32 -34.24 -42.60
C GLN A 366 -132.91 -33.00 -41.79
N LEU A 367 -133.85 -32.34 -41.11
CA LEU A 367 -133.57 -31.22 -40.22
C LEU A 367 -132.72 -31.67 -39.01
N GLN A 368 -133.02 -32.81 -38.41
CA GLN A 368 -132.24 -33.37 -37.30
C GLN A 368 -130.87 -33.88 -37.75
N MET A 369 -130.74 -34.46 -38.94
CA MET A 369 -129.43 -34.81 -39.51
C MET A 369 -128.61 -33.57 -39.87
N ALA A 370 -129.23 -32.52 -40.43
CA ALA A 370 -128.57 -31.25 -40.69
C ALA A 370 -128.15 -30.57 -39.37
N LYS A 371 -129.01 -30.59 -38.35
CA LYS A 371 -128.72 -30.06 -37.01
C LYS A 371 -127.58 -30.83 -36.34
N ALA A 372 -127.61 -32.16 -36.34
CA ALA A 372 -126.52 -33.00 -35.83
C ALA A 372 -125.21 -32.78 -36.61
N SER A 373 -125.28 -32.58 -37.93
CA SER A 373 -124.10 -32.22 -38.74
C SER A 373 -123.56 -30.82 -38.41
N VAL A 374 -124.43 -29.85 -38.12
CA VAL A 374 -124.03 -28.50 -37.69
C VAL A 374 -123.43 -28.55 -36.29
N GLU A 375 -124.06 -29.24 -35.33
CA GLU A 375 -123.55 -29.43 -33.96
C GLU A 375 -122.20 -30.16 -33.98
N ALA A 376 -122.05 -31.25 -34.73
CA ALA A 376 -120.76 -31.93 -34.90
C ALA A 376 -119.70 -31.03 -35.56
N SER A 377 -120.07 -30.22 -36.56
CA SER A 377 -119.13 -29.25 -37.17
C SER A 377 -118.74 -28.12 -36.21
N GLN A 378 -119.66 -27.72 -35.33
CA GLN A 378 -119.45 -26.68 -34.33
C GLN A 378 -118.54 -27.18 -33.19
N GLU A 379 -118.72 -28.43 -32.76
CA GLU A 379 -117.82 -29.13 -31.84
C GLU A 379 -116.42 -29.33 -32.45
N GLN A 380 -116.35 -29.71 -33.73
CA GLN A 380 -115.07 -29.81 -34.44
C GLN A 380 -114.39 -28.44 -34.58
N GLN A 381 -115.15 -27.36 -34.79
CA GLN A 381 -114.62 -26.00 -34.85
C GLN A 381 -114.16 -25.48 -33.48
N THR A 382 -114.86 -25.78 -32.38
CA THR A 382 -114.39 -25.40 -31.03
C THR A 382 -113.16 -26.20 -30.62
N LEU A 383 -113.07 -27.48 -30.98
CA LEU A 383 -111.87 -28.30 -30.79
C LEU A 383 -110.68 -27.75 -31.57
N LEU A 384 -110.84 -27.44 -32.87
CA LEU A 384 -109.80 -26.80 -33.68
C LEU A 384 -109.37 -25.42 -33.13
N HIS A 385 -110.30 -24.61 -32.61
CA HIS A 385 -109.93 -23.36 -31.94
C HIS A 385 -109.15 -23.58 -30.64
N SER A 386 -109.46 -24.66 -29.89
CA SER A 386 -108.69 -25.04 -28.70
C SER A 386 -107.28 -25.53 -29.08
N GLU A 387 -107.14 -26.35 -30.12
CA GLU A 387 -105.83 -26.81 -30.63
C GLU A 387 -105.00 -25.65 -31.17
N LEU A 388 -105.60 -24.72 -31.92
CA LEU A 388 -104.93 -23.49 -32.36
C LEU A 388 -104.46 -22.63 -31.18
N SER A 389 -105.30 -22.44 -30.16
CA SER A 389 -104.93 -21.70 -28.95
C SER A 389 -103.78 -22.38 -28.19
N GLN A 390 -103.77 -23.71 -28.08
CA GLN A 390 -102.64 -24.45 -27.50
C GLN A 390 -101.37 -24.28 -28.33
N LEU A 391 -101.46 -24.40 -29.66
CA LEU A 391 -100.32 -24.21 -30.57
C LEU A 391 -99.76 -22.78 -30.50
N GLU A 392 -100.62 -21.78 -30.38
CA GLU A 392 -100.25 -20.36 -30.28
C GLU A 392 -99.53 -20.06 -28.94
N ASN A 393 -99.99 -20.65 -27.83
CA ASN A 393 -99.27 -20.62 -26.55
C ASN A 393 -97.89 -21.29 -26.64
N VAL A 394 -97.78 -22.43 -27.34
CA VAL A 394 -96.48 -23.10 -27.59
C VAL A 394 -95.56 -22.23 -28.44
N ILE A 395 -96.09 -21.55 -29.46
CA ILE A 395 -95.32 -20.63 -30.32
C ILE A 395 -94.79 -19.44 -29.52
N GLU A 396 -95.58 -18.83 -28.64
CA GLU A 396 -95.10 -17.70 -27.83
C GLU A 396 -94.08 -18.16 -26.76
N GLY A 397 -94.28 -19.34 -26.16
CA GLY A 397 -93.26 -19.96 -25.29
C GLY A 397 -91.95 -20.27 -26.03
N LEU A 398 -92.02 -20.73 -27.29
CA LEU A 398 -90.84 -20.92 -28.14
C LEU A 398 -90.16 -19.59 -28.50
N ARG A 399 -90.93 -18.52 -28.79
CA ARG A 399 -90.37 -17.17 -29.03
C ARG A 399 -89.63 -16.63 -27.81
N GLU A 400 -90.17 -16.84 -26.61
CA GLU A 400 -89.48 -16.43 -25.38
C GLU A 400 -88.20 -17.23 -25.13
N ASN A 401 -88.21 -18.53 -25.41
CA ASN A 401 -87.01 -19.36 -25.40
C ASN A 401 -85.98 -18.93 -26.46
N VAL A 402 -86.42 -18.44 -27.62
CA VAL A 402 -85.51 -17.83 -28.62
C VAL A 402 -84.91 -16.52 -28.08
N ARG A 403 -85.72 -15.57 -27.58
CA ARG A 403 -85.24 -14.30 -26.99
C ARG A 403 -84.21 -14.51 -25.86
N THR A 404 -84.47 -15.48 -24.98
CA THR A 404 -83.57 -15.81 -23.86
C THR A 404 -82.31 -16.57 -24.29
N THR A 405 -82.36 -17.38 -25.35
CA THR A 405 -81.15 -18.04 -25.90
C THR A 405 -80.31 -17.10 -26.74
N GLU A 406 -80.91 -16.18 -27.48
CA GLU A 406 -80.28 -15.14 -28.30
C GLU A 406 -79.50 -14.15 -27.42
N SER A 407 -80.14 -13.56 -26.40
CA SER A 407 -79.47 -12.69 -25.42
C SER A 407 -78.33 -13.40 -24.65
N ARG A 408 -78.45 -14.71 -24.41
CA ARG A 408 -77.35 -15.53 -23.85
C ARG A 408 -76.20 -15.74 -24.85
N ALA A 409 -76.50 -15.87 -26.14
CA ALA A 409 -75.50 -15.97 -27.20
C ALA A 409 -74.74 -14.64 -27.38
N GLU A 410 -75.45 -13.51 -27.45
CA GLU A 410 -74.86 -12.15 -27.46
C GLU A 410 -73.95 -11.93 -26.25
N SER A 411 -74.40 -12.31 -25.04
CA SER A 411 -73.57 -12.22 -23.82
C SER A 411 -72.33 -13.12 -23.86
N ALA A 412 -72.39 -14.26 -24.55
CA ALA A 412 -71.24 -15.14 -24.74
C ALA A 412 -70.27 -14.57 -25.80
N GLU A 413 -70.77 -14.00 -26.89
CA GLU A 413 -69.96 -13.34 -27.93
C GLU A 413 -69.25 -12.09 -27.39
N ALA A 414 -69.93 -11.28 -26.58
CA ALA A 414 -69.32 -10.15 -25.87
C ALA A 414 -68.18 -10.60 -24.93
N ARG A 415 -68.32 -11.74 -24.24
CA ARG A 415 -67.25 -12.33 -23.42
C ARG A 415 -66.11 -12.87 -24.28
N CYS A 416 -66.39 -13.51 -25.41
CA CYS A 416 -65.37 -14.01 -26.33
C CYS A 416 -64.54 -12.88 -26.95
N THR A 417 -65.18 -11.80 -27.39
CA THR A 417 -64.47 -10.61 -27.91
C THR A 417 -63.62 -9.93 -26.83
N GLN A 418 -64.13 -9.79 -25.61
CA GLN A 418 -63.35 -9.31 -24.46
C GLN A 418 -62.15 -10.22 -24.14
N LEU A 419 -62.34 -11.55 -24.12
CA LEU A 419 -61.28 -12.53 -23.88
C LEU A 419 -60.23 -12.54 -25.00
N THR A 420 -60.64 -12.31 -26.25
CA THR A 420 -59.72 -12.18 -27.39
C THR A 420 -58.86 -10.93 -27.22
N LYS A 421 -59.46 -9.81 -26.83
CA LYS A 421 -58.74 -8.56 -26.56
C LYS A 421 -57.72 -8.72 -25.42
N THR A 422 -58.11 -9.30 -24.29
CA THR A 422 -57.18 -9.50 -23.16
C THR A 422 -56.07 -10.48 -23.49
N ASN A 423 -56.33 -11.52 -24.30
CA ASN A 423 -55.28 -12.41 -24.82
C ASN A 423 -54.30 -11.67 -25.74
N MET A 424 -54.76 -10.76 -26.60
CA MET A 424 -53.87 -9.92 -27.43
C MET A 424 -52.97 -9.03 -26.54
N GLU A 425 -53.55 -8.31 -25.58
CA GLU A 425 -52.80 -7.46 -24.64
C GLU A 425 -51.79 -8.25 -23.79
N LEU A 426 -52.12 -9.48 -23.38
CA LEU A 426 -51.19 -10.36 -22.66
C LEU A 426 -50.07 -10.88 -23.56
N ASN A 427 -50.37 -11.20 -24.83
CA ASN A 427 -49.39 -11.67 -25.79
C ASN A 427 -48.38 -10.57 -26.17
N GLU A 428 -48.84 -9.31 -26.30
CA GLU A 428 -47.96 -8.14 -26.46
C GLU A 428 -47.03 -7.98 -25.26
N LYS A 429 -47.58 -8.02 -24.03
CA LYS A 429 -46.79 -7.93 -22.78
C LYS A 429 -45.76 -9.06 -22.67
N LEU A 430 -46.11 -10.29 -23.08
CA LEU A 430 -45.17 -11.41 -23.17
C LEU A 430 -44.06 -11.15 -24.21
N GLY A 431 -44.39 -10.54 -25.35
CA GLY A 431 -43.40 -10.08 -26.34
C GLY A 431 -42.39 -9.10 -25.75
N PHE A 432 -42.86 -8.05 -25.06
CA PHE A 432 -41.98 -7.08 -24.40
C PHE A 432 -41.10 -7.72 -23.30
N LEU A 433 -41.66 -8.60 -22.47
CA LEU A 433 -40.91 -9.32 -21.45
C LEU A 433 -39.86 -10.28 -22.05
N ARG A 434 -40.18 -10.95 -23.16
CA ARG A 434 -39.24 -11.82 -23.87
C ARG A 434 -38.08 -11.05 -24.49
N ASN A 435 -38.37 -9.91 -25.15
CA ASN A 435 -37.37 -9.09 -25.81
C ASN A 435 -36.43 -8.44 -24.78
N SER A 436 -36.99 -7.80 -23.74
CA SER A 436 -36.21 -7.21 -22.63
C SER A 436 -35.39 -8.27 -21.87
N GLY A 437 -35.91 -9.48 -21.69
CA GLY A 437 -35.15 -10.63 -21.17
C GLY A 437 -33.96 -11.02 -22.06
N SER A 438 -34.12 -11.03 -23.39
CA SER A 438 -33.04 -11.33 -24.33
C SER A 438 -31.96 -10.24 -24.37
N GLU A 439 -32.34 -8.96 -24.35
CA GLU A 439 -31.40 -7.84 -24.29
C GLU A 439 -30.57 -7.86 -23.00
N LYS A 440 -31.23 -8.12 -21.86
CA LYS A 440 -30.55 -8.29 -20.57
C LYS A 440 -29.61 -9.49 -20.57
N ALA A 441 -29.99 -10.61 -21.20
CA ALA A 441 -29.12 -11.78 -21.34
C ALA A 441 -27.87 -11.46 -22.19
N ILE A 442 -28.03 -10.80 -23.34
CA ILE A 442 -26.93 -10.38 -24.22
C ILE A 442 -25.99 -9.39 -23.50
N PHE A 443 -26.54 -8.44 -22.74
CA PHE A 443 -25.75 -7.51 -21.92
C PHE A 443 -24.94 -8.24 -20.84
N LEU A 444 -25.55 -9.18 -20.12
CA LEU A 444 -24.87 -9.99 -19.11
C LEU A 444 -23.79 -10.90 -19.73
N GLU A 445 -24.06 -11.49 -20.90
CA GLU A 445 -23.07 -12.29 -21.63
C GLU A 445 -21.88 -11.43 -22.09
N LYS A 446 -22.12 -10.20 -22.55
CA LYS A 446 -21.05 -9.24 -22.89
C LYS A 446 -20.24 -8.85 -21.66
N LYS A 447 -20.90 -8.55 -20.53
CA LYS A 447 -20.22 -8.21 -19.27
C LYS A 447 -19.40 -9.39 -18.72
N LEU A 448 -19.91 -10.62 -18.86
CA LEU A 448 -19.18 -11.85 -18.50
C LEU A 448 -17.91 -12.03 -19.34
N LYS A 449 -18.01 -11.87 -20.67
CA LYS A 449 -16.85 -11.97 -21.58
C LYS A 449 -15.80 -10.89 -21.30
N GLU A 450 -16.23 -9.67 -21.01
CA GLU A 450 -15.33 -8.57 -20.63
C GLU A 450 -14.62 -8.85 -19.31
N SER A 451 -15.36 -9.23 -18.26
CA SER A 451 -14.80 -9.63 -16.97
C SER A 451 -13.83 -10.81 -17.10
N ASN A 452 -14.12 -11.77 -17.98
CA ASN A 452 -13.20 -12.89 -18.23
C ASN A 452 -11.92 -12.45 -18.96
N ARG A 453 -11.96 -11.45 -19.86
CA ARG A 453 -10.73 -10.89 -20.44
C ARG A 453 -9.89 -10.16 -19.40
N GLN A 454 -10.53 -9.40 -18.52
CA GLN A 454 -9.85 -8.70 -17.42
C GLN A 454 -9.21 -9.69 -16.44
N LEU A 455 -9.88 -10.81 -16.13
CA LEU A 455 -9.33 -11.89 -15.32
C LEU A 455 -8.09 -12.53 -15.97
N GLU A 456 -8.12 -12.86 -17.26
CA GLU A 456 -6.95 -13.43 -17.95
C GLU A 456 -5.79 -12.43 -18.04
N HIS A 457 -6.07 -11.12 -18.21
CA HIS A 457 -5.04 -10.08 -18.14
C HIS A 457 -4.41 -9.99 -16.74
N ALA A 458 -5.23 -10.01 -15.69
CA ALA A 458 -4.75 -10.00 -14.30
C ALA A 458 -3.88 -11.23 -13.98
N LYS A 459 -4.28 -12.43 -14.44
CA LYS A 459 -3.46 -13.64 -14.32
C LYS A 459 -2.11 -13.49 -15.01
N ALA A 460 -2.08 -13.07 -16.27
CA ALA A 460 -0.84 -12.88 -17.01
C ALA A 460 0.08 -11.83 -16.35
N SER A 461 -0.50 -10.79 -15.74
CA SER A 461 0.25 -9.81 -14.94
C SER A 461 0.84 -10.42 -13.68
N VAL A 462 0.09 -11.25 -12.95
CA VAL A 462 0.58 -11.96 -11.75
C VAL A 462 1.67 -12.97 -12.11
N GLU A 463 1.51 -13.73 -13.19
CA GLU A 463 2.54 -14.67 -13.69
C GLU A 463 3.84 -13.94 -14.09
N ALA A 464 3.73 -12.73 -14.68
CA ALA A 464 4.89 -11.91 -15.01
C ALA A 464 5.61 -11.39 -13.74
N ILE A 465 4.86 -10.94 -12.73
CA ILE A 465 5.40 -10.51 -11.43
C ILE A 465 6.07 -11.68 -10.70
N GLU A 466 5.46 -12.88 -10.71
CA GLU A 466 6.05 -14.08 -10.12
C GLU A 466 7.36 -14.48 -10.82
N GLN A 467 7.43 -14.36 -12.15
CA GLN A 467 8.68 -14.58 -12.90
C GLN A 467 9.76 -13.54 -12.54
N GLN A 468 9.39 -12.26 -12.44
CA GLN A 468 10.31 -11.19 -12.02
C GLN A 468 10.82 -11.41 -10.58
N GLN A 469 9.95 -11.82 -9.66
CA GLN A 469 10.32 -12.15 -8.29
C GLN A 469 11.29 -13.35 -8.23
N ASN A 470 11.06 -14.39 -9.03
CA ASN A 470 11.96 -15.54 -9.11
C ASN A 470 13.35 -15.17 -9.71
N MET A 471 13.40 -14.25 -10.69
CA MET A 471 14.68 -13.71 -11.18
C MET A 471 15.41 -12.91 -10.09
N LEU A 472 14.70 -12.07 -9.32
CA LEU A 472 15.27 -11.32 -8.21
C LEU A 472 15.82 -12.23 -7.10
N TYR A 473 15.10 -13.30 -6.73
CA TYR A 473 15.63 -14.29 -5.78
C TYR A 473 16.88 -15.01 -6.28
N THR A 474 16.95 -15.31 -7.58
CA THR A 474 18.14 -15.92 -8.18
C THR A 474 19.33 -14.96 -8.10
N ALA A 475 19.15 -13.70 -8.49
CA ALA A 475 20.17 -12.67 -8.40
C ALA A 475 20.62 -12.39 -6.95
N LEU A 476 19.70 -12.41 -5.98
CA LEU A 476 20.02 -12.29 -4.56
C LEU A 476 20.92 -13.45 -4.09
N SER A 477 20.60 -14.69 -4.47
CA SER A 477 21.41 -15.88 -4.14
C SER A 477 22.82 -15.80 -4.74
N ASP A 478 22.96 -15.27 -5.95
CA ASP A 478 24.27 -15.03 -6.58
C ASP A 478 25.07 -13.96 -5.82
N MET A 479 24.40 -12.87 -5.39
CA MET A 479 25.03 -11.83 -4.55
C MET A 479 25.46 -12.36 -3.17
N GLU A 480 24.64 -13.20 -2.52
CA GLU A 480 25.03 -13.85 -1.25
C GLU A 480 26.29 -14.70 -1.41
N HIS A 481 26.40 -15.47 -2.51
CA HIS A 481 27.61 -16.24 -2.82
C HIS A 481 28.84 -15.34 -3.04
N ILE A 482 28.69 -14.21 -3.73
CA ILE A 482 29.79 -13.24 -3.92
C ILE A 482 30.20 -12.62 -2.58
N VAL A 483 29.24 -12.23 -1.74
CA VAL A 483 29.51 -11.67 -0.40
C VAL A 483 30.28 -12.67 0.47
N GLU A 484 29.89 -13.95 0.46
CA GLU A 484 30.57 -14.97 1.24
C GLU A 484 31.99 -15.28 0.70
N GLU A 485 32.18 -15.26 -0.63
CA GLU A 485 33.52 -15.36 -1.22
C GLU A 485 34.41 -14.16 -0.86
N LEU A 486 33.85 -12.95 -0.84
CA LEU A 486 34.54 -11.72 -0.46
C LEU A 486 34.93 -11.72 1.03
N LYS A 487 34.04 -12.10 1.95
CA LYS A 487 34.38 -12.31 3.37
C LYS A 487 35.53 -13.30 3.51
N GLY A 488 35.48 -14.41 2.79
CA GLY A 488 36.54 -15.43 2.77
C GLY A 488 37.87 -14.91 2.19
N LYS A 489 37.86 -13.91 1.31
CA LYS A 489 39.07 -13.21 0.82
C LYS A 489 39.59 -12.20 1.84
N VAL A 490 38.72 -11.44 2.50
CA VAL A 490 39.05 -10.46 3.55
C VAL A 490 39.74 -11.14 4.74
N ALA A 491 39.15 -12.20 5.30
CA ALA A 491 39.76 -12.95 6.41
C ALA A 491 41.15 -13.53 6.07
N LYS A 492 41.37 -13.91 4.79
CA LYS A 492 42.68 -14.35 4.27
C LYS A 492 43.65 -13.20 4.01
N ALA A 493 43.18 -11.96 3.88
CA ALA A 493 44.01 -10.77 3.77
C ALA A 493 44.42 -10.27 5.17
N GLU A 494 43.47 -10.18 6.10
CA GLU A 494 43.68 -9.79 7.51
C GLU A 494 44.72 -10.70 8.19
N SER A 495 44.53 -12.02 8.13
CA SER A 495 45.51 -12.99 8.69
C SER A 495 46.90 -12.94 8.04
N ARG A 496 47.02 -12.40 6.82
CA ARG A 496 48.34 -12.12 6.20
C ARG A 496 48.91 -10.78 6.68
N ALA A 497 48.07 -9.77 6.88
CA ALA A 497 48.46 -8.48 7.42
C ALA A 497 48.98 -8.62 8.85
N GLU A 498 48.25 -9.33 9.72
CA GLU A 498 48.65 -9.64 11.11
C GLU A 498 49.99 -10.41 11.17
N ASN A 499 50.20 -11.38 10.26
CA ASN A 499 51.46 -12.12 10.11
C ASN A 499 52.61 -11.25 9.55
N ALA A 500 52.30 -10.21 8.77
CA ALA A 500 53.29 -9.23 8.32
C ALA A 500 53.64 -8.24 9.44
N GLU A 501 52.63 -7.75 10.17
CA GLU A 501 52.78 -6.85 11.31
C GLU A 501 53.62 -7.47 12.42
N SER A 502 53.31 -8.70 12.84
CA SER A 502 54.10 -9.45 13.83
C SER A 502 55.54 -9.74 13.41
N LYS A 503 55.85 -9.78 12.10
CA LYS A 503 57.24 -9.83 11.60
C LYS A 503 57.89 -8.46 11.62
N CYS A 504 57.16 -7.39 11.31
CA CYS A 504 57.66 -6.03 11.38
C CYS A 504 57.96 -5.60 12.81
N THR A 505 57.14 -5.98 13.80
CA THR A 505 57.42 -5.70 15.22
C THR A 505 58.69 -6.42 15.69
N LEU A 506 58.82 -7.73 15.41
CA LEU A 506 60.03 -8.50 15.73
C LEU A 506 61.29 -7.94 15.03
N LEU A 507 61.17 -7.51 13.78
CA LEU A 507 62.27 -6.86 13.05
C LEU A 507 62.61 -5.48 13.65
N THR A 508 61.64 -4.76 14.20
CA THR A 508 61.86 -3.47 14.87
C THR A 508 62.57 -3.67 16.22
N GLU A 509 62.13 -4.66 17.00
CA GLU A 509 62.74 -5.06 18.27
C GLU A 509 64.21 -5.47 18.09
N THR A 510 64.49 -6.40 17.16
CA THR A 510 65.86 -6.83 16.86
C THR A 510 66.75 -5.72 16.28
N ASN A 511 66.18 -4.75 15.53
CA ASN A 511 66.94 -3.57 15.10
C ASN A 511 67.22 -2.60 16.27
N LEU A 512 66.36 -2.54 17.30
CA LEU A 512 66.62 -1.75 18.50
C LEU A 512 67.79 -2.37 19.28
N GLU A 513 67.75 -3.68 19.54
CA GLU A 513 68.83 -4.43 20.21
C GLU A 513 70.18 -4.23 19.49
N LEU A 514 70.23 -4.39 18.16
CA LEU A 514 71.44 -4.18 17.37
C LEU A 514 71.96 -2.73 17.42
N ASN A 515 71.07 -1.74 17.52
CA ASN A 515 71.47 -0.34 17.68
C ASN A 515 72.04 -0.05 19.07
N GLU A 516 71.51 -0.70 20.12
CA GLU A 516 72.07 -0.62 21.48
C GLU A 516 73.47 -1.26 21.54
N GLU A 517 73.66 -2.43 20.95
CA GLU A 517 74.98 -3.07 20.83
C GLU A 517 75.98 -2.20 20.05
N LEU A 518 75.57 -1.62 18.91
CA LEU A 518 76.40 -0.68 18.15
C LEU A 518 76.75 0.57 18.96
N GLY A 519 75.80 1.09 19.75
CA GLY A 519 76.04 2.19 20.69
C GLY A 519 77.12 1.84 21.72
N TYR A 520 76.99 0.67 22.36
CA TYR A 520 77.99 0.17 23.32
C TYR A 520 79.39 0.02 22.69
N VAL A 521 79.47 -0.56 21.49
CA VAL A 521 80.75 -0.75 20.78
C VAL A 521 81.39 0.59 20.39
N ARG A 522 80.60 1.58 19.92
CA ARG A 522 81.08 2.93 19.61
C ARG A 522 81.66 3.62 20.84
N SER A 523 80.93 3.63 21.96
CA SER A 523 81.40 4.21 23.22
C SER A 523 82.70 3.55 23.70
N ARG A 524 82.85 2.22 23.53
CA ARG A 524 84.09 1.52 23.86
C ARG A 524 85.25 1.89 22.92
N LEU A 525 84.97 2.10 21.63
CA LEU A 525 85.96 2.54 20.64
C LEU A 525 86.47 3.95 20.97
N GLU A 526 85.59 4.89 21.32
CA GLU A 526 85.94 6.25 21.71
C GLU A 526 86.83 6.30 22.97
N CYS A 527 86.54 5.45 23.97
CA CYS A 527 87.40 5.27 25.14
C CYS A 527 88.80 4.70 24.79
N LEU A 528 88.90 3.83 23.78
CA LEU A 528 90.18 3.29 23.32
C LEU A 528 90.96 4.31 22.48
N GLU A 529 90.28 5.08 21.64
CA GLU A 529 90.86 6.14 20.81
C GLU A 529 91.42 7.28 21.67
N THR A 530 90.66 7.74 22.67
CA THR A 530 91.13 8.75 23.64
C THR A 530 92.32 8.24 24.46
N SER A 531 92.32 6.97 24.89
CA SER A 531 93.45 6.33 25.57
C SER A 531 94.70 6.22 24.67
N LEU A 532 94.52 5.86 23.40
CA LEU A 532 95.59 5.79 22.41
C LEU A 532 96.22 7.17 22.16
N ASN A 533 95.41 8.20 21.96
CA ASN A 533 95.88 9.57 21.78
C ASN A 533 96.66 10.07 23.01
N GLN A 534 96.18 9.80 24.23
CA GLN A 534 96.91 10.11 25.47
C GLN A 534 98.26 9.37 25.56
N ALA A 535 98.30 8.09 25.16
CA ALA A 535 99.54 7.31 25.14
C ALA A 535 100.55 7.84 24.10
N ASP A 536 100.08 8.30 22.94
CA ASP A 536 100.92 8.91 21.92
C ASP A 536 101.43 10.29 22.32
N ASP A 537 100.60 11.13 22.94
CA ASP A 537 101.05 12.40 23.54
C ASP A 537 102.11 12.18 24.63
N ALA A 538 101.90 11.20 25.51
CA ALA A 538 102.87 10.81 26.53
C ALA A 538 104.19 10.31 25.89
N LYS A 539 104.11 9.48 24.84
CA LYS A 539 105.28 9.00 24.07
C LYS A 539 106.03 10.16 23.43
N VAL A 540 105.34 11.14 22.85
CA VAL A 540 105.94 12.34 22.25
C VAL A 540 106.59 13.22 23.33
N ALA A 541 105.96 13.38 24.50
CA ALA A 541 106.55 14.10 25.63
C ALA A 541 107.82 13.42 26.14
N THR A 542 107.79 12.09 26.33
CA THR A 542 108.97 11.29 26.72
C THR A 542 110.09 11.37 25.67
N ALA A 543 109.76 11.33 24.38
CA ALA A 543 110.76 11.46 23.31
C ALA A 543 111.44 12.85 23.31
N LYS A 544 110.68 13.94 23.53
CA LYS A 544 111.23 15.29 23.69
C LYS A 544 112.18 15.39 24.88
N ASP A 545 111.77 14.84 26.03
CA ASP A 545 112.55 14.80 27.27
C ASP A 545 113.84 13.96 27.13
N ILE A 546 113.77 12.79 26.47
CA ILE A 546 114.96 12.01 26.07
C ILE A 546 115.89 12.84 25.17
N GLY A 547 115.34 13.58 24.19
CA GLY A 547 116.12 14.46 23.30
C GLY A 547 116.85 15.57 24.07
N ILE A 548 116.20 16.20 25.05
CA ILE A 548 116.81 17.21 25.93
C ILE A 548 117.95 16.58 26.75
N ARG A 549 117.71 15.44 27.42
CA ARG A 549 118.76 14.73 28.17
C ARG A 549 119.93 14.31 27.28
N SER A 550 119.66 13.78 26.09
CA SER A 550 120.68 13.35 25.13
C SER A 550 121.56 14.51 24.69
N LYS A 551 120.98 15.69 24.46
CA LYS A 551 121.74 16.91 24.18
C LYS A 551 122.64 17.31 25.35
N ILE A 552 122.12 17.34 26.58
CA ILE A 552 122.91 17.66 27.79
C ILE A 552 124.07 16.68 27.97
N ILE A 553 123.84 15.38 27.75
CA ILE A 553 124.88 14.34 27.80
C ILE A 553 125.94 14.57 26.71
N THR A 554 125.52 14.93 25.50
CA THR A 554 126.43 15.23 24.38
C THR A 554 127.29 16.46 24.68
N ASP A 555 126.71 17.54 25.21
CA ASP A 555 127.42 18.75 25.61
C ASP A 555 128.43 18.46 26.76
N LEU A 556 128.09 17.58 27.69
CA LEU A 556 128.99 17.11 28.76
C LEU A 556 130.15 16.25 28.21
N ILE A 557 129.87 15.33 27.29
CA ILE A 557 130.90 14.52 26.62
C ILE A 557 131.87 15.41 25.84
N MET A 558 131.35 16.42 25.13
CA MET A 558 132.19 17.38 24.39
C MET A 558 133.09 18.19 25.31
N LYS A 559 132.58 18.70 26.45
CA LYS A 559 133.39 19.38 27.47
C LYS A 559 134.46 18.44 28.07
N LEU A 560 134.10 17.18 28.32
CA LEU A 560 135.02 16.19 28.90
C LEU A 560 136.10 15.78 27.89
N ALA A 561 135.80 15.76 26.59
CA ALA A 561 136.79 15.56 25.53
C ALA A 561 137.79 16.73 25.44
N LEU A 562 137.31 17.98 25.48
CA LEU A 562 138.17 19.17 25.51
C LEU A 562 139.07 19.22 26.76
N GLU A 563 138.54 18.86 27.94
CA GLU A 563 139.36 18.75 29.15
C GLU A 563 140.40 17.61 29.07
N ARG A 564 140.08 16.49 28.42
CA ARG A 564 141.06 15.43 28.15
C ARG A 564 142.18 15.92 27.23
N GLU A 565 141.85 16.57 26.12
CA GLU A 565 142.83 17.14 25.17
C GLU A 565 143.71 18.21 25.84
N ARG A 566 143.13 19.05 26.71
CA ARG A 566 143.85 20.03 27.53
C ARG A 566 144.82 19.36 28.51
N LEU A 567 144.38 18.31 29.20
CA LEU A 567 145.21 17.55 30.15
C LEU A 567 146.30 16.76 29.44
N GLU A 568 146.02 16.17 28.28
CA GLU A 568 146.99 15.46 27.44
C GLU A 568 148.08 16.41 26.92
N SER A 569 147.68 17.61 26.47
CA SER A 569 148.62 18.69 26.11
C SER A 569 149.51 19.11 27.28
N GLN A 570 148.95 19.22 28.49
CA GLN A 570 149.75 19.47 29.71
C GLN A 570 150.68 18.31 30.05
N HIS A 571 150.25 17.07 29.85
CA HIS A 571 151.06 15.88 30.09
C HIS A 571 152.25 15.79 29.13
N ILE A 572 152.06 16.15 27.85
CA ILE A 572 153.12 16.23 26.85
C ILE A 572 154.12 17.32 27.24
N ALA A 573 153.66 18.53 27.60
CA ALA A 573 154.54 19.62 28.01
C ALA A 573 155.40 19.26 29.25
N ILE A 574 154.82 18.58 30.24
CA ILE A 574 155.57 18.08 31.41
C ILE A 574 156.57 16.99 31.02
N ALA A 575 156.23 16.10 30.08
CA ALA A 575 157.15 15.07 29.59
C ALA A 575 158.30 15.66 28.75
N GLU A 576 158.04 16.73 27.98
CA GLU A 576 159.09 17.49 27.30
C GLU A 576 160.02 18.20 28.31
N GLU A 577 159.47 18.80 29.37
CA GLU A 577 160.25 19.40 30.47
C GLU A 577 161.07 18.34 31.23
N GLU A 578 160.52 17.14 31.46
CA GLU A 578 161.23 15.99 32.05
C GLU A 578 162.38 15.51 31.14
N ILE A 579 162.15 15.40 29.83
CA ILE A 579 163.20 15.06 28.84
C ILE A 579 164.28 16.14 28.78
N GLU A 580 163.92 17.43 28.87
CA GLU A 580 164.89 18.53 28.90
C GLU A 580 165.73 18.51 30.19
N LEU A 581 165.11 18.22 31.34
CA LEU A 581 165.80 18.00 32.62
C LEU A 581 166.75 16.78 32.57
N ASP A 582 166.33 15.65 32.01
CA ASP A 582 167.16 14.47 31.81
C ASP A 582 168.31 14.74 30.83
N LEU A 583 168.07 15.54 29.78
CA LEU A 583 169.11 16.01 28.86
C LEU A 583 170.09 16.97 29.56
N GLN A 584 169.65 17.86 30.44
CA GLN A 584 170.54 18.71 31.23
C GLN A 584 171.36 17.88 32.23
N LEU A 585 170.75 16.91 32.90
CA LEU A 585 171.45 15.95 33.77
C LEU A 585 172.50 15.14 32.98
N SER A 586 172.14 14.66 31.79
CA SER A 586 173.06 14.00 30.85
C SER A 586 174.19 14.92 30.39
N LEU A 587 173.91 16.19 30.09
CA LEU A 587 174.93 17.16 29.68
C LEU A 587 175.91 17.46 30.82
N THR A 588 175.41 17.60 32.06
CA THR A 588 176.28 17.76 33.24
C THR A 588 177.14 16.52 33.47
N ALA A 589 176.60 15.30 33.27
CA ALA A 589 177.37 14.07 33.37
C ALA A 589 178.41 13.87 32.24
N THR A 590 178.24 14.54 31.09
CA THR A 590 179.17 14.48 29.95
C THR A 590 180.15 15.65 29.87
N LEU A 591 179.98 16.69 30.68
CA LEU A 591 180.95 17.77 30.90
C LEU A 591 181.84 17.56 32.15
N GLU A 592 181.60 16.49 32.91
CA GLU A 592 182.48 16.00 33.99
C GLU A 592 183.38 14.80 33.56
N ASN A 593 183.59 14.61 32.25
CA ASN A 593 184.67 13.82 31.64
C ASN A 593 185.40 14.63 30.55
#